data_AF-A0A5K3FVU9-F1
#
_entry.id   AF-A0A5K3FVU9-F1
#
_cell.length_a   1.000
_cell.length_b   1.000
_cell.length_c   1.000
_cell.angle_alpha   90.00
_cell.angle_beta   90.00
_cell.angle_gamma   90.00
#
_symmetry.space_group_name_H-M   'P 1'
#
loop_
_entity.id
_entity.type
_entity.pdbx_description
1 polymer ?
#
loop_
_entity_poly.entity_id
_entity_poly.type
_entity_poly.pdbx_seq_one_letter_code
_entity_poly.pdbx_strand_id
1 'polypeptide(L)'
;MLLPAYFILNTCKKANEYTLHPWVTQFCNNLSRENQMAAVTVPDVIPTDIPSGVQFSMVAGDFLEVYTEPDSFDCVATVYFIDTAHNILEYLDAIWKILVPGGYWINFGPLLYHFADMPGQDSIELSYEELRNTFQLMGFEFVREKMNMTSTFTQDPNSMLRYQYKCVMTVLRKPLNPQK
;
A
#
# COMPACT_ATOMS: atom_id res chain seq x y z
N MET A 1 6.69 -5.18 9.68
CA MET A 1 7.21 -5.04 8.29
C MET A 1 8.73 -4.83 8.23
N LEU A 2 9.32 -3.94 9.03
CA LEU A 2 10.75 -3.57 8.92
C LEU A 2 11.76 -4.73 9.07
N LEU A 3 11.60 -5.61 10.07
CA LEU A 3 12.53 -6.73 10.29
C LEU A 3 12.54 -7.74 9.11
N PRO A 4 11.39 -8.26 8.64
CA PRO A 4 11.36 -9.08 7.44
C PRO A 4 11.89 -8.37 6.19
N ALA A 5 11.59 -7.08 6.01
CA ALA A 5 12.08 -6.31 4.87
C ALA A 5 13.62 -6.20 4.89
N TYR A 6 14.21 -5.90 6.04
CA TYR A 6 15.67 -5.88 6.19
C TYR A 6 16.29 -7.24 5.84
N PHE A 7 15.69 -8.34 6.33
CA PHE A 7 16.14 -9.69 6.01
C PHE A 7 16.08 -10.00 4.50
N ILE A 8 14.94 -9.76 3.86
CA ILE A 8 14.80 -10.00 2.42
C ILE A 8 15.78 -9.13 1.63
N LEU A 9 15.81 -7.82 1.87
CA LEU A 9 16.56 -6.87 1.05
C LEU A 9 18.09 -6.93 1.28
N ASN A 10 18.55 -7.26 2.48
CA ASN A 10 19.97 -7.13 2.84
C ASN A 10 20.67 -8.46 3.14
N THR A 11 19.92 -9.55 3.38
CA THR A 11 20.55 -10.84 3.75
C THR A 11 20.31 -11.94 2.72
N CYS A 12 19.20 -11.92 1.97
CA CYS A 12 18.93 -12.93 0.95
C CYS A 12 19.78 -12.68 -0.31
N LYS A 13 20.48 -13.72 -0.79
CA LYS A 13 21.44 -13.60 -1.91
C LYS A 13 21.09 -14.48 -3.10
N LYS A 14 20.12 -15.38 -2.95
CA LYS A 14 19.68 -16.29 -4.00
C LYS A 14 18.16 -16.25 -4.13
N ALA A 15 17.69 -16.44 -5.36
CA ALA A 15 16.28 -16.70 -5.59
C ALA A 15 15.89 -18.06 -4.96
N ASN A 16 14.69 -18.12 -4.39
CA ASN A 16 14.09 -19.28 -3.75
C ASN A 16 14.95 -19.89 -2.62
N GLU A 17 15.70 -19.05 -1.90
CA GLU A 17 16.66 -19.47 -0.86
C GLU A 17 15.97 -20.04 0.39
N TYR A 18 14.80 -19.53 0.75
CA TYR A 18 14.09 -19.88 1.97
C TYR A 18 12.70 -20.45 1.66
N THR A 19 12.29 -21.45 2.43
CA THR A 19 10.96 -22.07 2.34
C THR A 19 10.10 -21.65 3.53
N LEU A 20 8.90 -21.15 3.24
CA LEU A 20 7.88 -20.79 4.22
C LEU A 20 6.64 -21.65 4.02
N HIS A 21 5.88 -21.87 5.10
CA HIS A 21 4.57 -22.53 5.02
C HIS A 21 3.50 -21.57 5.56
N PRO A 22 3.08 -20.57 4.76
CA PRO A 22 2.26 -19.45 5.24
C PRO A 22 0.85 -19.87 5.69
N TRP A 23 0.37 -21.03 5.26
CA TRP A 23 -1.01 -21.46 5.47
C TRP A 23 -1.18 -22.46 6.62
N VAL A 24 -0.10 -22.86 7.32
CA VAL A 24 -0.16 -23.93 8.33
C VAL A 24 -1.08 -23.62 9.50
N THR A 25 -1.29 -22.34 9.81
CA THR A 25 -2.18 -21.87 10.87
C THR A 25 -3.64 -21.74 10.45
N GLN A 26 -3.96 -21.89 9.15
CA GLN A 26 -5.33 -21.87 8.65
C GLN A 26 -5.93 -23.27 8.74
N PHE A 27 -6.75 -23.57 9.76
CA PHE A 27 -7.33 -24.90 9.97
C PHE A 27 -8.68 -25.12 9.26
N CYS A 28 -9.39 -24.05 8.93
CA CYS A 28 -10.69 -24.07 8.26
C CYS A 28 -10.54 -23.83 6.75
N ASN A 29 -11.58 -24.17 5.98
CA ASN A 29 -11.66 -23.94 4.53
C ASN A 29 -10.55 -24.61 3.70
N ASN A 30 -9.95 -25.70 4.21
CA ASN A 30 -8.98 -26.49 3.49
C ASN A 30 -9.65 -27.64 2.75
N LEU A 31 -9.41 -27.75 1.43
CA LEU A 31 -9.80 -28.93 0.66
C LEU A 31 -9.01 -30.19 1.05
N SER A 32 -7.74 -30.03 1.42
CA SER A 32 -6.86 -31.12 1.84
C SER A 32 -5.86 -30.63 2.89
N ARG A 33 -5.26 -31.55 3.66
CA ARG A 33 -4.15 -31.22 4.58
C ARG A 33 -2.86 -30.86 3.84
N GLU A 34 -2.70 -31.36 2.62
CA GLU A 34 -1.58 -30.99 1.76
C GLU A 34 -1.63 -29.50 1.41
N ASN A 35 -2.81 -28.94 1.10
CA ASN A 35 -2.97 -27.52 0.82
C ASN A 35 -2.59 -26.64 2.03
N GLN A 36 -2.99 -27.06 3.24
CA GLN A 36 -2.63 -26.37 4.49
C GLN A 36 -1.11 -26.35 4.72
N MET A 37 -0.41 -27.44 4.36
CA MET A 37 1.04 -27.58 4.53
C MET A 37 1.82 -27.07 3.31
N ALA A 38 1.16 -26.48 2.31
CA ALA A 38 1.81 -26.03 1.08
C ALA A 38 2.95 -25.05 1.38
N ALA A 39 4.06 -25.27 0.68
CA ALA A 39 5.27 -24.49 0.82
C ALA A 39 5.33 -23.38 -0.25
N VAL A 40 5.92 -22.24 0.11
CA VAL A 40 6.31 -21.18 -0.83
C VAL A 40 7.78 -20.86 -0.62
N THR A 41 8.49 -20.53 -1.70
CA THR A 41 9.89 -20.14 -1.64
C THR A 41 10.06 -18.64 -1.81
N VAL A 42 10.99 -18.04 -1.07
CA VAL A 42 11.30 -16.60 -1.10
C VAL A 42 12.81 -16.35 -0.99
N PRO A 43 13.31 -15.19 -1.46
CA PRO A 43 12.65 -14.29 -2.42
C PRO A 43 12.64 -14.91 -3.84
N ASP A 44 11.65 -14.61 -4.67
CA ASP A 44 11.55 -15.12 -6.05
C ASP A 44 12.59 -14.49 -7.00
N VAL A 45 13.07 -13.29 -6.67
CA VAL A 45 14.16 -12.56 -7.34
C VAL A 45 15.31 -12.29 -6.36
N ILE A 46 16.50 -11.98 -6.86
CA ILE A 46 17.64 -11.59 -6.02
C ILE A 46 17.51 -10.10 -5.69
N PRO A 47 17.27 -9.71 -4.41
CA PRO A 47 16.97 -8.31 -4.09
C PRO A 47 18.12 -7.33 -4.30
N THR A 48 19.35 -7.84 -4.36
CA THR A 48 20.56 -7.06 -4.63
C THR A 48 20.90 -6.91 -6.10
N ASP A 49 20.11 -7.51 -7.02
CA ASP A 49 20.27 -7.35 -8.48
C ASP A 49 19.66 -6.02 -8.96
N ILE A 50 20.07 -4.94 -8.30
CA ILE A 50 19.66 -3.57 -8.60
C ILE A 50 20.69 -2.97 -9.56
N PRO A 51 20.28 -2.34 -10.68
CA PRO A 51 21.21 -1.70 -11.61
C PRO A 51 22.11 -0.66 -10.94
N SER A 52 23.36 -0.57 -11.42
CA SER A 52 24.33 0.41 -10.91
C SER A 52 23.80 1.83 -11.04
N GLY A 53 23.87 2.61 -9.96
CA GLY A 53 23.44 4.02 -9.93
C GLY A 53 21.98 4.24 -9.53
N VAL A 54 21.19 3.18 -9.36
CA VAL A 54 19.84 3.28 -8.78
C VAL A 54 19.94 3.57 -7.28
N GLN A 55 19.22 4.59 -6.82
CA GLN A 55 19.09 4.92 -5.41
C GLN A 55 17.83 4.27 -4.86
N PHE A 56 18.00 3.26 -4.00
CA PHE A 56 16.92 2.57 -3.32
C PHE A 56 17.14 2.64 -1.81
N SER A 57 16.14 3.09 -1.07
CA SER A 57 16.19 3.27 0.38
C SER A 57 14.86 2.92 1.04
N MET A 58 14.90 2.69 2.35
CA MET A 58 13.72 2.42 3.18
C MET A 58 13.89 3.16 4.51
N VAL A 59 12.81 3.79 4.98
CA VAL A 59 12.81 4.58 6.22
C VAL A 59 11.87 3.92 7.23
N ALA A 60 12.27 3.94 8.50
CA ALA A 60 11.45 3.48 9.61
C ALA A 60 10.82 4.67 10.33
N GLY A 61 9.49 4.66 10.48
CA GLY A 61 8.75 5.67 11.22
C GLY A 61 7.31 5.82 10.73
N ASP A 62 6.56 6.70 11.38
CA ASP A 62 5.24 7.10 10.91
C ASP A 62 5.38 7.99 9.67
N PHE A 63 4.54 7.77 8.67
CA PHE A 63 4.52 8.55 7.43
C PHE A 63 4.36 10.06 7.70
N LEU A 64 3.47 10.44 8.62
CA LEU A 64 3.17 11.83 8.95
C LEU A 64 4.31 12.53 9.69
N GLU A 65 5.08 11.78 10.48
CA GLU A 65 6.21 12.31 11.26
C GLU A 65 7.50 12.39 10.44
N VAL A 66 7.72 11.40 9.57
CA VAL A 66 8.95 11.28 8.77
C VAL A 66 8.96 12.25 7.60
N TYR A 67 7.86 12.36 6.86
CA TYR A 67 7.81 13.11 5.62
C TYR A 67 7.14 14.47 5.83
N THR A 68 7.92 15.40 6.38
CA THR A 68 7.44 16.74 6.74
C THR A 68 7.96 17.85 5.82
N GLU A 69 8.94 17.56 4.97
CA GLU A 69 9.50 18.57 4.07
C GLU A 69 8.62 18.77 2.83
N PRO A 70 8.19 20.01 2.55
CA PRO A 70 7.33 20.28 1.41
C PRO A 70 8.08 20.10 0.08
N ASP A 71 7.33 19.86 -0.99
CA ASP A 71 7.82 19.86 -2.38
C ASP A 71 9.12 19.03 -2.56
N SER A 72 9.14 17.82 -2.00
CA SER A 72 10.31 16.94 -1.94
C SER A 72 10.22 15.71 -2.85
N PHE A 73 9.01 15.35 -3.31
CA PHE A 73 8.79 14.15 -4.13
C PHE A 73 8.10 14.49 -5.45
N ASP A 74 8.66 13.97 -6.55
CA ASP A 74 8.02 14.02 -7.87
C ASP A 74 6.81 13.09 -7.98
N CYS A 75 6.83 11.99 -7.22
CA CYS A 75 5.78 11.00 -7.21
C CYS A 75 5.61 10.37 -5.83
N VAL A 76 4.37 10.18 -5.41
CA VAL A 76 3.99 9.38 -4.24
C VAL A 76 3.10 8.23 -4.73
N ALA A 77 3.38 7.00 -4.29
CA ALA A 77 2.58 5.83 -4.64
C ALA A 77 2.09 5.13 -3.37
N THR A 78 0.77 5.05 -3.20
CA THR A 78 0.10 4.39 -2.06
C THR A 78 -0.61 3.13 -2.56
N VAL A 79 -0.29 1.98 -1.97
CA VAL A 79 -0.85 0.67 -2.36
C VAL A 79 -1.37 -0.03 -1.11
N TYR A 80 -2.70 -0.19 -0.98
CA TYR A 80 -3.35 -0.70 0.25
C TYR A 80 -2.87 0.04 1.52
N PHE A 81 -2.90 1.38 1.47
CA PHE A 81 -2.27 2.22 2.49
C PHE A 81 -3.18 3.30 3.06
N ILE A 82 -3.94 4.03 2.25
CA ILE A 82 -4.65 5.23 2.75
C ILE A 82 -5.75 4.90 3.77
N ASP A 83 -6.25 3.67 3.76
CA ASP A 83 -7.23 3.15 4.72
C ASP A 83 -6.61 2.67 6.04
N THR A 84 -5.29 2.82 6.21
CA THR A 84 -4.61 2.57 7.51
C THR A 84 -4.56 3.80 8.41
N ALA A 85 -5.10 4.95 7.98
CA ALA A 85 -5.09 6.18 8.76
C ALA A 85 -6.18 6.17 9.84
N HIS A 86 -5.89 6.81 10.99
CA HIS A 86 -6.95 7.25 11.92
C HIS A 86 -7.82 8.34 11.28
N ASN A 87 -7.14 9.32 10.69
CA ASN A 87 -7.74 10.41 9.95
C ASN A 87 -7.14 10.44 8.54
N ILE A 88 -7.90 9.96 7.55
CA ILE A 88 -7.42 9.91 6.17
C ILE A 88 -7.06 11.29 5.62
N LEU A 89 -7.69 12.36 6.11
CA LEU A 89 -7.40 13.73 5.66
C LEU A 89 -5.96 14.16 5.98
N GLU A 90 -5.39 13.69 7.10
CA GLU A 90 -3.99 13.97 7.44
C GLU A 90 -3.03 13.32 6.44
N TYR A 91 -3.35 12.12 5.95
CA TYR A 91 -2.58 11.49 4.90
C TYR A 91 -2.66 12.30 3.61
N LEU A 92 -3.85 12.80 3.25
CA LEU A 92 -4.02 13.61 2.04
C LEU A 92 -3.22 14.91 2.13
N ASP A 93 -3.30 15.61 3.26
CA ASP A 93 -2.56 16.85 3.52
C ASP A 93 -1.05 16.62 3.45
N ALA A 94 -0.56 15.54 4.06
CA ALA A 94 0.84 15.18 3.99
C ALA A 94 1.28 14.88 2.54
N ILE A 95 0.51 14.09 1.79
CA ILE A 95 0.81 13.79 0.38
C ILE A 95 0.85 15.07 -0.46
N TRP A 96 -0.14 15.96 -0.30
CA TRP A 96 -0.17 17.25 -0.99
C TRP A 96 1.05 18.11 -0.64
N LYS A 97 1.40 18.16 0.65
CA LYS A 97 2.53 18.95 1.15
C LYS A 97 3.85 18.49 0.53
N ILE A 98 4.12 17.19 0.55
CA ILE A 98 5.43 16.65 0.16
C ILE A 98 5.60 16.54 -1.37
N LEU A 99 4.51 16.56 -2.15
CA LEU A 99 4.60 16.56 -3.61
C LEU A 99 5.08 17.90 -4.14
N VAL A 100 6.00 17.89 -5.10
CA VAL A 100 6.34 19.10 -5.87
C VAL A 100 5.14 19.59 -6.71
N PRO A 101 5.06 20.89 -7.06
CA PRO A 101 4.11 21.35 -8.07
C PRO A 101 4.30 20.58 -9.39
N GLY A 102 3.21 20.06 -9.94
CA GLY A 102 3.24 19.19 -11.11
C GLY A 102 3.53 17.72 -10.82
N GLY A 103 3.85 17.35 -9.57
CA GLY A 103 4.11 15.98 -9.13
C GLY A 103 2.85 15.11 -9.08
N TYR A 104 3.05 13.79 -9.02
CA TYR A 104 1.97 12.80 -9.17
C TYR A 104 1.71 12.01 -7.89
N TRP A 105 0.44 11.78 -7.59
CA TRP A 105 0.04 10.79 -6.60
C TRP A 105 -0.69 9.63 -7.29
N ILE A 106 -0.17 8.42 -7.12
CA ILE A 106 -0.80 7.19 -7.57
C ILE A 106 -1.36 6.46 -6.35
N ASN A 107 -2.66 6.20 -6.32
CA ASN A 107 -3.28 5.40 -5.27
C ASN A 107 -3.92 4.14 -5.85
N PHE A 108 -3.74 3.01 -5.17
CA PHE A 108 -4.39 1.75 -5.48
C PHE A 108 -4.78 1.01 -4.20
N GLY A 109 -6.05 0.77 -3.99
CA GLY A 109 -6.49 0.00 -2.83
C GLY A 109 -8.01 -0.04 -2.65
N PRO A 110 -8.48 -0.83 -1.67
CA PRO A 110 -9.82 -0.72 -1.13
C PRO A 110 -9.91 0.46 -0.14
N LEU A 111 -11.03 0.51 0.59
CA LEU A 111 -11.23 1.39 1.75
C LEU A 111 -11.66 0.51 2.95
N LEU A 112 -10.76 -0.35 3.42
CA LEU A 112 -10.96 -1.15 4.61
C LEU A 112 -10.34 -0.41 5.81
N TYR A 113 -11.06 0.58 6.32
CA TYR A 113 -10.57 1.45 7.40
C TYR A 113 -10.14 0.63 8.62
N HIS A 114 -8.85 0.68 8.93
CA HIS A 114 -8.21 -0.22 9.88
C HIS A 114 -8.80 -0.10 11.29
N PHE A 115 -9.19 1.11 11.68
CA PHE A 115 -9.63 1.43 13.04
C PHE A 115 -11.14 1.46 13.24
N ALA A 116 -11.94 1.28 12.17
CA ALA A 116 -13.41 1.42 12.20
C ALA A 116 -14.09 0.57 13.29
N ASP A 117 -13.62 -0.66 13.47
CA ASP A 117 -14.18 -1.62 14.43
C ASP A 117 -13.31 -1.80 15.68
N MET A 118 -12.35 -0.91 15.94
CA MET A 118 -11.44 -1.00 17.09
C MET A 118 -11.91 -0.16 18.28
N PRO A 119 -12.32 -0.77 19.41
CA PRO A 119 -12.80 -0.03 20.57
C PRO A 119 -11.75 0.96 21.11
N GLY A 120 -12.15 2.21 21.28
CA GLY A 120 -11.29 3.27 21.83
C GLY A 120 -10.31 3.87 20.82
N GLN A 121 -10.45 3.57 19.53
CA GLN A 121 -9.71 4.22 18.46
C GLN A 121 -10.62 5.14 17.66
N ASP A 122 -10.10 6.32 17.30
CA ASP A 122 -10.80 7.22 16.37
C ASP A 122 -10.52 6.78 14.92
N SER A 123 -11.54 6.89 14.08
CA SER A 123 -11.54 6.47 12.67
C SER A 123 -12.43 7.40 11.85
N ILE A 124 -11.87 8.10 10.86
CA ILE A 124 -12.63 8.91 9.89
C ILE A 124 -12.80 8.10 8.61
N GLU A 125 -14.01 7.60 8.39
CA GLU A 125 -14.36 6.68 7.32
C GLU A 125 -15.08 7.40 6.17
N LEU A 126 -14.31 7.83 5.18
CA LEU A 126 -14.89 8.42 3.97
C LEU A 126 -15.24 7.32 2.95
N SER A 127 -16.40 7.45 2.33
CA SER A 127 -16.69 6.73 1.09
C SER A 127 -15.73 7.16 -0.02
N TYR A 128 -15.62 6.35 -1.08
CA TYR A 128 -14.81 6.74 -2.24
C TYR A 128 -15.34 8.01 -2.92
N GLU A 129 -16.65 8.22 -2.94
CA GLU A 129 -17.26 9.44 -3.49
C GLU A 129 -16.81 10.68 -2.71
N GLU A 130 -16.83 10.60 -1.37
CA GLU A 130 -16.33 11.68 -0.51
C GLU A 130 -14.84 11.91 -0.70
N LEU A 131 -14.01 10.85 -0.77
CA LEU A 131 -12.58 10.99 -1.05
C LEU A 131 -12.32 11.65 -2.40
N ARG A 132 -13.04 11.23 -3.44
CA ARG A 132 -12.94 11.80 -4.78
C ARG A 132 -13.24 13.30 -4.75
N ASN A 133 -14.29 13.70 -4.04
CA ASN A 133 -14.65 15.11 -3.85
C ASN A 133 -13.56 15.86 -3.06
N THR A 134 -13.03 15.25 -2.00
CA THR A 134 -11.92 15.83 -1.22
C THR A 134 -10.69 16.06 -2.10
N PHE A 135 -10.30 15.11 -2.95
CA PHE A 135 -9.16 15.30 -3.86
C PHE A 135 -9.36 16.52 -4.77
N GLN A 136 -10.57 16.71 -5.29
CA GLN A 136 -10.91 17.88 -6.12
C GLN A 136 -10.88 19.18 -5.32
N LEU A 137 -11.43 19.19 -4.09
CA LEU A 137 -11.44 20.35 -3.21
C LEU A 137 -10.04 20.78 -2.79
N MET A 138 -9.13 19.82 -2.59
CA MET A 138 -7.71 20.10 -2.34
C MET A 138 -6.99 20.66 -3.57
N GLY A 139 -7.58 20.54 -4.75
CA GLY A 139 -7.01 21.03 -6.00
C GLY A 139 -6.21 19.99 -6.79
N PHE A 140 -6.26 18.70 -6.45
CA PHE A 140 -5.66 17.67 -7.30
C PHE A 140 -6.36 17.56 -8.65
N GLU A 141 -5.57 17.45 -9.72
CA GLU A 141 -6.03 17.20 -11.07
C GLU A 141 -6.12 15.69 -11.31
N PHE A 142 -7.28 15.19 -11.75
CA PHE A 142 -7.44 13.78 -12.11
C PHE A 142 -6.82 13.50 -13.48
N VAL A 143 -5.78 12.68 -13.49
CA VAL A 143 -5.11 12.20 -14.71
C VAL A 143 -5.68 10.87 -15.16
N ARG A 144 -5.98 9.98 -14.21
CA ARG A 144 -6.59 8.68 -14.48
C ARG A 144 -7.42 8.21 -13.27
N GLU A 145 -8.53 7.54 -13.55
CA GLU A 145 -9.36 6.90 -12.54
C GLU A 145 -9.88 5.57 -13.11
N LYS A 146 -9.73 4.48 -12.36
CA LYS A 146 -10.26 3.16 -12.72
C LYS A 146 -10.83 2.48 -11.49
N MET A 147 -12.14 2.34 -11.47
CA MET A 147 -12.89 1.68 -10.40
C MET A 147 -13.03 0.18 -10.65
N ASN A 148 -13.45 -0.56 -9.61
CA ASN A 148 -13.77 -1.99 -9.67
C ASN A 148 -12.61 -2.87 -10.16
N MET A 149 -11.36 -2.52 -9.81
CA MET A 149 -10.20 -3.35 -10.09
C MET A 149 -10.12 -4.49 -9.07
N THR A 150 -10.42 -5.71 -9.50
CA THR A 150 -10.32 -6.88 -8.64
C THR A 150 -8.88 -7.15 -8.22
N SER A 151 -8.66 -7.26 -6.92
CA SER A 151 -7.38 -7.63 -6.32
C SER A 151 -7.61 -8.49 -5.08
N THR A 152 -6.60 -9.28 -4.72
CA THR A 152 -6.56 -10.08 -3.49
C THR A 152 -5.39 -9.63 -2.63
N PHE A 153 -5.44 -9.87 -1.33
CA PHE A 153 -4.35 -9.56 -0.41
C PHE A 153 -4.00 -10.80 0.41
N THR A 154 -2.75 -11.28 0.28
CA THR A 154 -2.24 -12.48 0.98
C THR A 154 -3.18 -13.70 0.92
N GLN A 155 -3.88 -13.89 -0.19
CA GLN A 155 -4.92 -14.91 -0.33
C GLN A 155 -4.31 -16.29 -0.59
N ASP A 156 -4.68 -17.29 0.22
CA ASP A 156 -4.42 -18.70 -0.07
C ASP A 156 -5.16 -19.10 -1.37
N PRO A 157 -4.45 -19.47 -2.46
CA PRO A 157 -5.05 -19.84 -3.73
C PRO A 157 -5.79 -21.17 -3.68
N ASN A 158 -5.68 -21.96 -2.60
CA ASN A 158 -6.29 -23.27 -2.43
C ASN A 158 -7.42 -23.28 -1.37
N SER A 159 -7.62 -22.19 -0.65
CA SER A 159 -8.72 -22.06 0.32
C SER A 159 -10.08 -22.08 -0.36
N MET A 160 -11.05 -22.72 0.29
CA MET A 160 -12.48 -22.70 -0.05
C MET A 160 -13.12 -21.32 0.20
N LEU A 161 -12.55 -20.51 1.12
CA LEU A 161 -12.98 -19.15 1.40
C LEU A 161 -11.95 -18.15 0.87
N ARG A 162 -12.40 -17.17 0.09
CA ARG A 162 -11.52 -16.15 -0.50
C ARG A 162 -12.08 -14.74 -0.31
N TYR A 163 -11.19 -13.82 0.05
CA TYR A 163 -11.48 -12.39 0.06
C TYR A 163 -10.98 -11.76 -1.25
N GLN A 164 -11.85 -10.96 -1.86
CA GLN A 164 -11.52 -10.15 -3.03
C GLN A 164 -11.95 -8.71 -2.77
N TYR A 165 -11.09 -7.79 -3.16
CA TYR A 165 -11.32 -6.37 -3.10
C TYR A 165 -11.62 -5.85 -4.49
N LYS A 166 -12.62 -4.98 -4.60
CA LYS A 166 -12.84 -4.14 -5.78
C LYS A 166 -12.17 -2.79 -5.52
N CYS A 167 -10.88 -2.73 -5.81
CA CYS A 167 -10.06 -1.56 -5.57
C CYS A 167 -10.35 -0.44 -6.56
N VAL A 168 -9.96 0.78 -6.18
CA VAL A 168 -9.90 1.92 -7.08
C VAL A 168 -8.45 2.29 -7.33
N MET A 169 -8.11 2.54 -8.59
CA MET A 169 -6.82 3.12 -9.00
C MET A 169 -7.04 4.57 -9.42
N THR A 170 -6.33 5.50 -8.80
CA THR A 170 -6.27 6.90 -9.23
C THR A 170 -4.84 7.31 -9.54
N VAL A 171 -4.71 8.17 -10.55
CA VAL A 171 -3.51 8.96 -10.81
C VAL A 171 -3.95 10.41 -10.75
N LEU A 172 -3.43 11.11 -9.76
CA LEU A 172 -3.71 12.49 -9.45
C LEU A 172 -2.44 13.30 -9.67
N ARG A 173 -2.58 14.59 -9.98
CA ARG A 173 -1.47 15.51 -10.15
C ARG A 173 -1.67 16.76 -9.30
N LYS A 174 -0.65 17.18 -8.57
CA LYS A 174 -0.64 18.50 -7.93
C LYS A 174 -0.46 19.55 -9.05
N PRO A 175 -1.30 20.60 -9.13
CA PRO A 175 -1.17 21.61 -10.18
C PRO A 175 0.24 22.22 -10.23
N LEU A 176 0.66 22.69 -11.40
CA LEU A 176 1.95 23.39 -11.56
C LEU A 176 1.99 24.71 -10.76
N ASN A 177 0.84 25.37 -10.62
CA ASN A 177 0.68 26.62 -9.89
C ASN A 177 -0.46 26.45 -8.86
N PRO A 178 -0.22 25.74 -7.74
CA PRO A 178 -1.25 25.51 -6.74
C PRO A 178 -1.61 26.83 -6.07
N GLN A 179 -2.90 27.19 -6.08
CA GLN A 179 -3.42 28.29 -5.26
C GLN A 179 -3.71 27.73 -3.86
N LYS A 180 -3.14 28.36 -2.82
CA LYS A 180 -3.55 28.10 -1.43
C LYS A 180 -4.80 28.91 -1.09
#